data_AF-A0A937GZJ3-F1
#
_entry.id   AF-A0A937GZJ3-F1
#
_cell.length_a   1.000
_cell.length_b   1.000
_cell.length_c   1.000
_cell.angle_alpha   90.00
_cell.angle_beta   90.00
_cell.angle_gamma   90.00
#
_symmetry.space_group_name_H-M   'P 1'
#
loop_
_entity.id
_entity.type
_entity.pdbx_description
1 polymer ?
#
loop_
_entity_poly.entity_id
_entity_poly.type
_entity_poly.pdbx_seq_one_letter_code
_entity_poly.pdbx_strand_id
1 'polypeptide(L)'
;MSFKLNSFFNLTDTQINEIEEFHKQIIFWNERINLISRKDIDNFIVNHVIHSLSISCFFNFNDNTSILDFGTGGGFPGIPLAICFPNVKFHLVDSIKKKTDVVNKITKDLNLNNVEVTWANVKNINKNYDFIVSRAVAKYPKIKTLCSNKFLKKNLNNKKNGFILLKGDNAKAEFYQCKEHYEFSIHDKIQLDYYKTKKIFYIPNPYIHKDS
;
A
#
# COMPACT_ATOMS: atom_id res chain seq x y z
N MET A 1 2.09 21.79 -1.19
CA MET A 1 1.88 20.33 -1.15
C MET A 1 0.60 19.95 -1.89
N SER A 2 -0.54 20.52 -1.49
CA SER A 2 -1.85 20.43 -2.15
C SER A 2 -1.83 20.48 -3.69
N PHE A 3 -1.24 21.50 -4.31
CA PHE A 3 -1.22 21.67 -5.78
C PHE A 3 -0.68 20.45 -6.54
N LYS A 4 0.39 19.82 -6.01
CA LYS A 4 1.03 18.67 -6.65
C LYS A 4 0.25 17.37 -6.43
N LEU A 5 -0.57 17.28 -5.39
CA LEU A 5 -1.46 16.14 -5.18
C LEU A 5 -2.69 16.27 -6.08
N ASN A 6 -3.29 17.45 -6.13
CA ASN A 6 -4.48 17.73 -6.95
C ASN A 6 -4.21 17.66 -8.46
N SER A 7 -2.96 17.84 -8.90
CA SER A 7 -2.59 17.64 -10.30
C SER A 7 -2.69 16.17 -10.76
N PHE A 8 -2.71 15.20 -9.83
CA PHE A 8 -2.76 13.77 -10.16
C PHE A 8 -3.95 13.03 -9.55
N PHE A 9 -4.51 13.55 -8.45
CA PHE A 9 -5.56 12.92 -7.68
C PHE A 9 -6.66 13.94 -7.38
N ASN A 10 -7.93 13.59 -7.57
CA ASN A 10 -9.04 14.48 -7.22
C ASN A 10 -9.39 14.33 -5.73
N LEU A 11 -8.59 14.95 -4.85
CA LEU A 11 -8.74 14.84 -3.40
C LEU A 11 -9.59 15.98 -2.83
N THR A 12 -10.33 15.69 -1.77
CA THR A 12 -11.05 16.72 -1.01
C THR A 12 -10.08 17.50 -0.11
N ASP A 13 -10.48 18.70 0.34
CA ASP A 13 -9.68 19.49 1.28
C ASP A 13 -9.42 18.72 2.59
N THR A 14 -10.40 17.94 3.06
CA THR A 14 -10.23 17.06 4.23
C THR A 14 -9.11 16.04 4.01
N GLN A 15 -9.11 15.36 2.86
CA GLN A 15 -8.07 14.37 2.53
C GLN A 15 -6.69 15.02 2.41
N ILE A 16 -6.61 16.22 1.82
CA ILE A 16 -5.36 16.98 1.73
C ILE A 16 -4.84 17.31 3.12
N ASN A 17 -5.70 17.82 4.00
CA ASN A 17 -5.34 18.16 5.38
C ASN A 17 -4.86 16.93 6.18
N GLU A 18 -5.54 15.78 6.02
CA GLU A 18 -5.13 14.51 6.65
C GLU A 18 -3.76 14.03 6.14
N ILE A 19 -3.47 14.17 4.85
CA ILE A 19 -2.15 13.83 4.28
C ILE A 19 -1.08 14.81 4.78
N GLU A 20 -1.39 16.09 4.90
CA GLU A 20 -0.47 17.10 5.46
C GLU A 20 -0.16 16.80 6.94
N GLU A 21 -1.16 16.43 7.71
CA GLU A 21 -0.96 16.05 9.11
C GLU A 21 -0.19 14.74 9.23
N PHE A 22 -0.49 13.75 8.39
CA PHE A 22 0.29 12.52 8.28
C PHE A 22 1.77 12.81 7.98
N HIS A 23 2.05 13.73 7.06
CA HIS A 23 3.41 14.14 6.72
C HIS A 23 4.17 14.72 7.93
N LYS A 24 3.55 15.65 8.67
CA LYS A 24 4.15 16.22 9.89
C LYS A 24 4.49 15.14 10.91
N GLN A 25 3.55 14.21 11.12
CA GLN A 25 3.76 13.10 12.05
C GLN A 25 4.88 12.16 11.60
N ILE A 26 4.99 11.86 10.30
CA ILE A 26 6.13 11.07 9.80
C ILE A 26 7.44 11.78 10.07
N ILE A 27 7.57 13.08 9.77
CA ILE A 27 8.81 13.83 10.04
C ILE A 27 9.17 13.73 11.52
N PHE A 28 8.21 14.07 12.39
CA PHE A 28 8.39 14.06 13.84
C PHE A 28 8.84 12.69 14.38
N TRP A 29 8.19 11.62 13.93
CA TRP A 29 8.52 10.28 14.38
C TRP A 29 9.80 9.74 13.74
N ASN A 30 10.14 10.15 12.53
CA ASN A 30 11.32 9.65 11.83
C ASN A 30 12.64 10.09 12.48
N GLU A 31 12.63 11.20 13.25
CA GLU A 31 13.75 11.60 14.11
C GLU A 31 14.02 10.61 15.26
N ARG A 32 12.98 9.87 15.69
CA ARG A 32 13.02 8.94 16.83
C ARG A 32 13.12 7.48 16.40
N ILE A 33 12.36 7.10 15.38
CA ILE A 33 12.22 5.75 14.86
C ILE A 33 12.32 5.82 13.35
N ASN A 34 13.29 5.13 12.74
CA ASN A 34 13.44 5.08 11.28
C ASN A 34 12.20 4.42 10.62
N LEU A 35 11.20 5.24 10.26
CA LEU A 35 9.99 4.85 9.54
C LEU A 35 10.25 4.80 8.04
N ILE A 36 10.97 5.80 7.54
CA ILE A 36 11.40 5.96 6.15
C ILE A 36 12.92 6.20 6.08
N SER A 37 13.48 6.09 4.88
CA SER A 37 14.90 6.44 4.66
C SER A 37 15.11 7.94 4.86
N ARG A 38 16.21 8.34 5.50
CA ARG A 38 16.56 9.76 5.68
C ARG A 38 16.70 10.51 4.36
N LYS A 39 17.15 9.82 3.30
CA LYS A 39 17.29 10.39 1.95
C LYS A 39 15.96 10.74 1.30
N ASP A 40 14.86 10.16 1.79
CA ASP A 40 13.53 10.37 1.24
C ASP A 40 12.74 11.47 1.96
N ILE A 41 13.28 12.08 3.03
CA ILE A 41 12.58 13.12 3.80
C ILE A 41 12.29 14.34 2.91
N ASP A 42 13.29 14.88 2.21
CA ASP A 42 13.13 16.06 1.34
C ASP A 42 12.17 15.80 0.17
N ASN A 43 12.03 14.53 -0.24
CA ASN A 43 11.19 14.10 -1.34
C ASN A 43 9.96 13.30 -0.87
N PHE A 44 9.56 13.45 0.40
CA PHE A 44 8.57 12.59 1.05
C PHE A 44 7.28 12.42 0.24
N ILE A 45 6.77 13.54 -0.29
CA ILE A 45 5.52 13.56 -1.06
C ILE A 45 5.63 12.72 -2.32
N VAL A 46 6.71 12.86 -3.08
CA VAL A 46 6.91 12.09 -4.31
C VAL A 46 7.25 10.64 -3.97
N ASN A 47 8.19 10.42 -3.05
CA ASN A 47 8.75 9.09 -2.84
C ASN A 47 7.77 8.18 -2.07
N HIS A 48 6.88 8.75 -1.25
CA HIS A 48 5.96 7.98 -0.41
C HIS A 48 4.48 8.27 -0.64
N VAL A 49 4.02 9.53 -0.60
CA VAL A 49 2.57 9.82 -0.72
C VAL A 49 2.06 9.52 -2.13
N ILE A 50 2.56 10.24 -3.14
CA ILE A 50 2.14 10.08 -4.54
C ILE A 50 2.44 8.65 -5.02
N HIS A 51 3.54 8.03 -4.58
CA HIS A 51 3.86 6.65 -4.94
C HIS A 51 2.82 5.67 -4.36
N SER A 52 2.33 5.88 -3.15
CA SER A 52 1.27 5.06 -2.56
C SER A 52 -0.06 5.29 -3.29
N LEU A 53 -0.40 6.55 -3.53
CA LEU A 53 -1.63 6.92 -4.22
C LEU A 53 -1.63 6.54 -5.70
N SER A 54 -0.48 6.30 -6.33
CA SER A 54 -0.43 5.85 -7.73
C SER A 54 -1.24 4.58 -8.00
N ILE A 55 -1.52 3.76 -6.98
CA ILE A 55 -2.44 2.62 -7.06
C ILE A 55 -3.84 3.08 -7.47
N SER A 56 -4.34 4.20 -6.96
CA SER A 56 -5.69 4.72 -7.27
C SER A 56 -5.85 5.14 -8.74
N CYS A 57 -4.76 5.41 -9.46
CA CYS A 57 -4.80 5.72 -10.89
C CYS A 57 -5.19 4.51 -11.76
N PHE A 58 -5.05 3.28 -11.24
CA PHE A 58 -5.29 2.04 -11.98
C PHE A 58 -6.31 1.11 -11.30
N PHE A 59 -6.55 1.31 -9.99
CA PHE A 59 -7.44 0.52 -9.17
C PHE A 59 -8.46 1.43 -8.51
N ASN A 60 -9.74 1.17 -8.80
CA ASN A 60 -10.85 1.69 -8.02
C ASN A 60 -11.39 0.55 -7.15
N PHE A 61 -11.45 0.76 -5.84
CA PHE A 61 -11.92 -0.22 -4.88
C PHE A 61 -13.39 0.04 -4.56
N ASN A 62 -14.20 -1.01 -4.56
CA ASN A 62 -15.59 -0.92 -4.14
C ASN A 62 -15.67 -0.76 -2.62
N ASP A 63 -16.74 -0.13 -2.13
CA ASP A 63 -17.01 -0.03 -0.69
C ASP A 63 -16.96 -1.41 -0.02
N ASN A 64 -16.45 -1.46 1.20
CA ASN A 64 -16.21 -2.67 2.00
C ASN A 64 -15.11 -3.60 1.49
N THR A 65 -14.36 -3.22 0.44
CA THR A 65 -13.13 -3.94 0.06
C THR A 65 -12.19 -4.04 1.26
N SER A 66 -11.60 -5.22 1.46
CA SER A 66 -10.64 -5.49 2.52
C SER A 66 -9.24 -5.60 1.93
N ILE A 67 -8.32 -4.75 2.41
CA ILE A 67 -6.95 -4.67 1.90
C ILE A 67 -5.95 -4.94 3.02
N LEU A 68 -5.04 -5.88 2.78
CA LEU A 68 -3.86 -6.07 3.63
C LEU A 68 -2.68 -5.26 3.08
N ASP A 69 -2.12 -4.38 3.90
CA ASP A 69 -0.80 -3.78 3.64
C ASP A 69 0.29 -4.64 4.28
N PHE A 70 0.97 -5.44 3.45
CA PHE A 70 2.02 -6.35 3.86
C PHE A 70 3.35 -5.62 4.05
N GLY A 71 3.78 -5.51 5.31
CA GLY A 71 5.00 -4.84 5.73
C GLY A 71 4.86 -3.32 5.63
N THR A 72 3.84 -2.77 6.27
CA THR A 72 3.44 -1.37 6.13
C THR A 72 4.56 -0.37 6.49
N GLY A 73 5.54 -0.76 7.31
CA GLY A 73 6.64 0.10 7.71
C GLY A 73 6.14 1.39 8.39
N GLY A 74 6.36 2.53 7.74
CA GLY A 74 5.85 3.83 8.18
C GLY A 74 4.38 4.10 7.83
N GLY A 75 3.58 3.07 7.53
CA GLY A 75 2.18 3.23 7.14
C GLY A 75 1.96 3.32 5.63
N PHE A 76 2.87 2.79 4.79
CA PHE A 76 2.81 2.93 3.34
C PHE A 76 2.76 1.57 2.61
N PRO A 77 1.86 1.41 1.61
CA PRO A 77 0.96 2.44 1.07
C PRO A 77 -0.37 2.60 1.83
N GLY A 78 -0.57 1.88 2.94
CA GLY A 78 -1.85 1.78 3.64
C GLY A 78 -2.50 3.09 4.08
N ILE A 79 -1.80 3.96 4.81
CA ILE A 79 -2.39 5.21 5.34
C ILE A 79 -2.82 6.17 4.23
N PRO A 80 -1.99 6.50 3.22
CA PRO A 80 -2.44 7.35 2.11
C PRO A 80 -3.68 6.78 1.39
N LEU A 81 -3.73 5.47 1.18
CA LEU A 81 -4.88 4.83 0.56
C LEU A 81 -6.11 4.86 1.46
N ALA A 82 -5.96 4.67 2.77
CA ALA A 82 -7.06 4.74 3.73
C ALA A 82 -7.74 6.12 3.76
N ILE A 83 -6.94 7.19 3.67
CA ILE A 83 -7.44 8.56 3.53
C ILE A 83 -8.24 8.73 2.22
N CYS A 84 -7.73 8.19 1.10
CA CYS A 84 -8.38 8.33 -0.20
C CYS A 84 -9.63 7.46 -0.38
N PHE A 85 -9.71 6.34 0.34
CA PHE A 85 -10.79 5.37 0.24
C PHE A 85 -11.43 5.11 1.62
N PRO A 86 -12.24 6.06 2.15
CA PRO A 86 -12.77 6.00 3.51
C PRO A 86 -13.69 4.78 3.76
N ASN A 87 -14.30 4.23 2.72
CA ASN A 87 -15.19 3.06 2.80
C ASN A 87 -14.47 1.71 2.61
N VAL A 88 -13.15 1.72 2.40
CA VAL A 88 -12.33 0.51 2.24
C VAL A 88 -11.61 0.21 3.55
N LYS A 89 -11.57 -1.06 3.94
CA LYS A 89 -10.97 -1.52 5.19
C LYS A 89 -9.50 -1.86 4.95
N PHE A 90 -8.61 -1.18 5.66
CA PHE A 90 -7.16 -1.40 5.56
C PHE A 90 -6.65 -2.08 6.82
N HIS A 91 -5.93 -3.18 6.64
CA HIS A 91 -5.20 -3.85 7.71
C HIS A 91 -3.71 -3.71 7.46
N LEU A 92 -3.04 -2.91 8.29
CA LEU A 92 -1.63 -2.60 8.21
C LEU A 92 -0.83 -3.54 9.11
N VAL A 93 -0.01 -4.40 8.51
CA VAL A 93 0.77 -5.42 9.24
C VAL A 93 2.25 -5.16 9.08
N ASP A 94 2.99 -5.15 10.19
CA ASP A 94 4.46 -5.18 10.19
C ASP A 94 4.98 -6.10 11.30
N SER A 95 6.17 -6.66 11.06
CA SER A 95 6.89 -7.48 12.03
C SER A 95 7.63 -6.66 13.10
N ILE A 96 7.77 -5.35 12.90
CA ILE A 96 8.54 -4.45 13.77
C ILE A 96 7.61 -3.66 14.70
N LYS A 97 7.56 -4.07 15.97
CA LYS A 97 6.66 -3.49 17.00
C LYS A 97 6.72 -1.97 17.10
N LYS A 98 7.92 -1.39 17.21
CA LYS A 98 8.09 0.06 17.33
C LYS A 98 7.52 0.84 16.14
N LYS A 99 7.49 0.25 14.94
CA LYS A 99 6.89 0.89 13.76
C LYS A 99 5.37 0.81 13.83
N THR A 100 4.81 -0.35 14.16
CA THR A 100 3.36 -0.52 14.32
C THR A 100 2.80 0.33 15.45
N ASP A 101 3.53 0.50 16.55
CA ASP A 101 3.11 1.35 17.66
C ASP A 101 2.98 2.82 17.22
N VAL A 102 3.94 3.31 16.42
CA VAL A 102 3.88 4.66 15.84
C VAL A 102 2.77 4.78 14.80
N VAL A 103 2.67 3.83 13.86
CA VAL A 103 1.61 3.81 12.85
C VAL A 103 0.23 3.81 13.50
N ASN A 104 0.03 3.01 14.55
CA ASN A 104 -1.22 2.96 15.31
C ASN A 104 -1.53 4.29 16.04
N LYS A 105 -0.51 5.00 16.51
CA LYS A 105 -0.70 6.34 17.07
C LYS A 105 -1.10 7.33 15.98
N ILE A 106 -0.42 7.33 14.84
CA ILE A 106 -0.74 8.18 13.69
C ILE A 106 -2.18 7.96 13.22
N THR A 107 -2.61 6.70 13.05
CA THR A 107 -3.97 6.39 12.58
C THR A 107 -5.04 6.87 13.55
N LYS A 108 -4.77 6.83 14.86
CA LYS A 108 -5.66 7.38 15.89
C LYS A 108 -5.69 8.90 15.88
N ASP A 109 -4.52 9.54 15.79
CA ASP A 109 -4.41 11.00 15.77
C ASP A 109 -5.10 11.60 14.51
N LEU A 110 -5.12 10.86 13.40
CA LEU A 110 -5.85 11.19 12.17
C LEU A 110 -7.33 10.73 12.17
N ASN A 111 -7.81 10.06 13.22
CA ASN A 111 -9.18 9.51 13.31
C ASN A 111 -9.56 8.55 12.15
N LEU A 112 -8.62 7.75 11.65
CA LEU A 112 -8.86 6.81 10.56
C LEU A 112 -9.59 5.56 11.07
N ASN A 113 -10.92 5.58 11.02
CA ASN A 113 -11.78 4.49 11.50
C ASN A 113 -11.78 3.25 10.60
N ASN A 114 -11.23 3.36 9.38
CA ASN A 114 -11.14 2.29 8.40
C ASN A 114 -9.77 1.56 8.42
N VAL A 115 -8.94 1.80 9.44
CA VAL A 115 -7.60 1.22 9.58
C VAL A 115 -7.48 0.36 10.83
N GLU A 116 -7.00 -0.88 10.65
CA GLU A 116 -6.53 -1.77 11.71
C GLU A 116 -5.01 -1.92 11.61
N VAL A 117 -4.27 -1.79 12.72
CA VAL A 117 -2.81 -1.95 12.74
C VAL A 117 -2.44 -3.13 13.64
N THR A 118 -1.69 -4.08 13.10
CA THR A 118 -1.27 -5.28 13.84
C THR A 118 0.24 -5.49 13.78
N TRP A 119 0.85 -5.63 14.94
CA TRP A 119 2.21 -6.16 15.07
C TRP A 119 2.18 -7.68 14.97
N ALA A 120 2.56 -8.22 13.81
CA ALA A 120 2.64 -9.66 13.60
C ALA A 120 3.49 -10.03 12.40
N ASN A 121 3.93 -11.29 12.36
CA ASN A 121 4.23 -11.93 11.09
C ASN A 121 2.91 -12.22 10.36
N VAL A 122 2.80 -11.86 9.08
CA VAL A 122 1.57 -12.08 8.30
C VAL A 122 1.08 -13.53 8.32
N LYS A 123 1.98 -14.51 8.48
CA LYS A 123 1.62 -15.93 8.60
C LYS A 123 0.62 -16.17 9.74
N ASN A 124 0.73 -15.41 10.82
CA ASN A 124 -0.09 -15.54 12.03
C ASN A 124 -1.43 -14.79 11.95
N ILE A 125 -1.68 -14.06 10.85
CA ILE A 125 -2.93 -13.32 10.66
C ILE A 125 -4.01 -14.26 10.13
N ASN A 126 -5.04 -14.55 10.92
CA ASN A 126 -6.16 -15.40 10.51
C ASN A 126 -7.31 -14.59 9.90
N LYS A 127 -6.99 -13.78 8.87
CA LYS A 127 -7.95 -12.97 8.11
C LYS A 127 -7.65 -13.07 6.61
N ASN A 128 -8.69 -12.86 5.80
CA ASN A 128 -8.64 -12.88 4.35
C ASN A 128 -9.03 -11.52 3.78
N TYR A 129 -8.50 -11.22 2.60
CA TYR A 129 -8.56 -9.90 1.98
C TYR A 129 -8.91 -10.03 0.48
N ASP A 130 -9.48 -8.97 -0.09
CA ASP A 130 -9.65 -8.87 -1.53
C ASP A 130 -8.29 -8.59 -2.19
N PHE A 131 -7.53 -7.65 -1.62
CA PHE A 131 -6.22 -7.29 -2.14
C PHE A 131 -5.13 -7.32 -1.07
N ILE A 132 -3.91 -7.63 -1.52
CA ILE A 132 -2.70 -7.49 -0.72
C ILE A 132 -1.81 -6.48 -1.42
N VAL A 133 -1.60 -5.33 -0.77
CA VAL A 133 -0.68 -4.30 -1.22
C VAL A 133 0.67 -4.45 -0.54
N SER A 134 1.75 -4.09 -1.21
CA SER A 134 3.06 -3.99 -0.57
C SER A 134 3.98 -3.07 -1.35
N ARG A 135 4.91 -2.44 -0.63
CA ARG A 135 5.94 -1.57 -1.20
C ARG A 135 7.31 -1.84 -0.60
N ALA A 136 8.25 -2.26 -1.45
CA ALA A 136 9.68 -2.39 -1.11
C ALA A 136 10.05 -3.28 0.11
N VAL A 137 9.17 -4.21 0.53
CA VAL A 137 9.40 -5.09 1.71
C VAL A 137 10.18 -6.36 1.36
N ALA A 138 9.77 -7.04 0.28
CA ALA A 138 10.32 -8.34 -0.10
C ALA A 138 10.12 -8.61 -1.60
N LYS A 139 10.88 -9.57 -2.13
CA LYS A 139 10.66 -10.09 -3.49
C LYS A 139 9.31 -10.84 -3.57
N TYR A 140 8.65 -10.79 -4.73
CA TYR A 140 7.34 -11.42 -4.94
C TYR A 140 7.26 -12.88 -4.47
N PRO A 141 8.24 -13.77 -4.76
CA PRO A 141 8.18 -15.17 -4.31
C PRO A 141 8.00 -15.32 -2.80
N LYS A 142 8.65 -14.46 -2.00
CA LYS A 142 8.53 -14.48 -0.53
C LYS A 142 7.14 -14.00 -0.09
N ILE A 143 6.63 -12.92 -0.69
CA ILE A 143 5.29 -12.38 -0.38
C ILE A 143 4.24 -13.45 -0.71
N LYS A 144 4.35 -14.07 -1.90
CA LYS A 144 3.50 -15.17 -2.34
C LYS A 144 3.47 -16.29 -1.28
N THR A 145 4.62 -16.84 -0.90
CA THR A 145 4.67 -17.92 0.11
C THR A 145 4.04 -17.51 1.44
N LEU A 146 4.24 -16.27 1.91
CA LEU A 146 3.72 -15.81 3.19
C LEU A 146 2.21 -15.54 3.19
N CYS A 147 1.63 -15.25 2.03
CA CYS A 147 0.25 -14.83 1.87
C CYS A 147 -0.64 -15.89 1.19
N SER A 148 -0.24 -17.16 1.19
CA SER A 148 -0.89 -18.24 0.43
C SER A 148 -2.37 -18.46 0.76
N ASN A 149 -2.78 -18.18 2.00
CA ASN A 149 -4.13 -18.42 2.51
C ASN A 149 -4.84 -17.12 2.92
N LYS A 150 -4.50 -15.98 2.29
CA LYS A 150 -4.96 -14.65 2.72
C LYS A 150 -5.96 -14.00 1.76
N PHE A 151 -6.45 -14.70 0.75
CA PHE A 151 -7.43 -14.15 -0.20
C PHE A 151 -8.85 -14.61 0.09
N LEU A 152 -9.80 -13.69 -0.01
CA LEU A 152 -11.23 -14.01 -0.02
C LEU A 152 -11.59 -14.80 -1.28
N LYS A 153 -12.51 -15.76 -1.13
CA LYS A 153 -13.03 -16.56 -2.27
C LYS A 153 -13.97 -15.74 -3.15
N LYS A 154 -14.86 -14.93 -2.54
CA LYS A 154 -15.79 -14.06 -3.26
C LYS A 154 -15.04 -12.83 -3.77
N ASN A 155 -15.26 -12.49 -5.04
CA ASN A 155 -14.71 -11.30 -5.65
C ASN A 155 -15.75 -10.17 -5.59
N LEU A 156 -15.41 -9.08 -4.89
CA LEU A 156 -16.26 -7.89 -4.77
C LEU A 156 -15.98 -6.84 -5.85
N ASN A 157 -14.76 -6.82 -6.40
CA ASN A 157 -14.23 -5.74 -7.23
C ASN A 157 -14.23 -6.08 -8.72
N ASN A 158 -14.11 -5.07 -9.59
CA ASN A 158 -14.00 -5.31 -11.04
C ASN A 158 -12.73 -6.08 -11.42
N LYS A 159 -11.65 -5.89 -10.66
CA LYS A 159 -10.42 -6.68 -10.75
C LYS A 159 -10.53 -7.86 -9.79
N LYS A 160 -10.10 -9.04 -10.22
CA LYS A 160 -10.03 -10.23 -9.37
C LYS A 160 -9.17 -9.95 -8.13
N ASN A 161 -9.57 -10.49 -6.98
CA ASN A 161 -8.75 -10.50 -5.77
C ASN A 161 -7.31 -10.90 -6.09
N GLY A 162 -6.31 -10.24 -5.48
CA GLY A 162 -4.92 -10.45 -5.86
C GLY A 162 -3.90 -9.51 -5.22
N PHE A 163 -2.66 -9.63 -5.66
CA PHE A 163 -1.57 -8.76 -5.20
C PHE A 163 -1.51 -7.48 -6.03
N ILE A 164 -1.22 -6.36 -5.38
CA ILE A 164 -0.91 -5.06 -6.01
C ILE A 164 0.42 -4.58 -5.42
N LEU A 165 1.51 -4.72 -6.18
CA LEU A 165 2.87 -4.54 -5.67
C LEU A 165 3.54 -3.33 -6.31
N LEU A 166 3.97 -2.37 -5.49
CA LEU A 166 4.78 -1.24 -5.92
C LEU A 166 6.25 -1.65 -6.00
N LYS A 167 6.82 -1.59 -7.19
CA LYS A 167 8.17 -2.08 -7.50
C LYS A 167 8.91 -1.12 -8.45
N GLY A 168 10.23 -1.29 -8.55
CA GLY A 168 11.03 -0.66 -9.60
C GLY A 168 11.20 -1.56 -10.82
N ASP A 169 11.70 -1.02 -11.93
CA ASP A 169 11.87 -1.74 -13.21
C ASP A 169 12.67 -3.04 -13.10
N ASN A 170 13.64 -3.10 -12.19
CA ASN A 170 14.49 -4.28 -12.01
C ASN A 170 13.74 -5.47 -11.37
N ALA A 171 12.49 -5.29 -10.95
CA ALA A 171 11.70 -6.34 -10.32
C ALA A 171 11.09 -7.36 -11.30
N LYS A 172 11.16 -7.13 -12.62
CA LYS A 172 10.60 -8.05 -13.63
C LYS A 172 11.07 -9.49 -13.45
N ALA A 173 12.34 -9.69 -13.10
CA ALA A 173 12.90 -11.02 -12.85
C ALA A 173 12.21 -11.76 -11.69
N GLU A 174 11.59 -11.05 -10.73
CA GLU A 174 10.85 -11.68 -9.63
C GLU A 174 9.56 -12.38 -10.10
N PHE A 175 9.06 -12.04 -11.28
CA PHE A 175 7.78 -12.51 -11.83
C PHE A 175 7.95 -13.56 -12.93
N TYR A 176 9.17 -14.01 -13.23
CA TYR A 176 9.43 -15.01 -14.29
C TYR A 176 8.60 -16.29 -14.14
N GLN A 177 8.32 -16.71 -12.90
CA GLN A 177 7.51 -17.90 -12.59
C GLN A 177 6.04 -17.57 -12.31
N CYS A 178 5.61 -16.34 -12.54
CA CYS A 178 4.21 -15.92 -12.37
C CYS A 178 3.46 -16.27 -13.65
N LYS A 179 2.44 -17.14 -13.55
CA LYS A 179 1.63 -17.57 -14.71
C LYS A 179 0.88 -16.41 -15.35
N GLU A 180 0.40 -15.48 -14.53
CA GLU A 180 -0.39 -14.33 -14.95
C GLU A 180 0.01 -13.12 -14.09
N HIS A 181 0.46 -12.04 -14.73
CA HIS A 181 0.67 -10.75 -14.09
C HIS A 181 0.51 -9.61 -15.11
N TYR A 182 0.17 -8.43 -14.61
CA TYR A 182 -0.02 -7.22 -15.38
C TYR A 182 0.91 -6.12 -14.83
N GLU A 183 1.54 -5.38 -15.73
CA GLU A 183 2.42 -4.26 -15.39
C GLU A 183 1.77 -2.94 -15.75
N PHE A 184 1.74 -2.00 -14.80
CA PHE A 184 1.32 -0.63 -15.03
C PHE A 184 2.49 0.32 -14.77
N SER A 185 2.86 1.11 -15.77
CA SER A 185 3.85 2.19 -15.63
C SER A 185 3.20 3.36 -14.91
N ILE A 186 3.76 3.76 -13.75
CA ILE A 186 3.21 4.89 -13.00
C ILE A 186 3.42 6.20 -13.77
N HIS A 187 4.50 6.30 -14.54
CA HIS A 187 4.81 7.47 -15.36
C HIS A 187 3.73 7.81 -16.40
N ASP A 188 2.96 6.82 -16.84
CA ASP A 188 1.87 7.01 -17.82
C ASP A 188 0.72 7.86 -17.26
N LYS A 189 0.61 7.93 -15.93
CA LYS A 189 -0.41 8.72 -15.22
C LYS A 189 0.19 9.89 -14.43
N ILE A 190 1.44 9.74 -13.98
CA ILE A 190 2.13 10.70 -13.11
C ILE A 190 3.48 11.03 -13.75
N GLN A 191 3.50 12.09 -14.57
CA GLN A 191 4.64 12.51 -15.38
C GLN A 191 5.73 13.23 -14.55
N LEU A 192 6.32 12.52 -13.59
CA LEU A 192 7.49 12.96 -12.82
C LEU A 192 8.65 12.02 -13.07
N ASP A 193 9.86 12.55 -13.21
CA ASP A 193 11.07 11.77 -13.51
C ASP A 193 11.30 10.58 -12.56
N TYR A 194 10.97 10.77 -11.28
CA TYR A 194 11.06 9.72 -10.26
C TYR A 194 10.28 8.45 -10.64
N TYR A 195 9.15 8.58 -11.35
CA TYR A 195 8.28 7.46 -11.73
C TYR A 195 8.63 6.79 -13.05
N LYS A 196 9.60 7.32 -13.82
CA LYS A 196 10.07 6.69 -15.07
C LYS A 196 10.47 5.23 -14.87
N THR A 197 10.91 4.87 -13.65
CA THR A 197 11.36 3.52 -13.30
C THR A 197 10.46 2.76 -12.33
N LYS A 198 9.27 3.29 -12.05
CA LYS A 198 8.37 2.74 -11.02
C LYS A 198 7.14 2.15 -11.68
N LYS A 199 6.78 0.96 -11.20
CA LYS A 199 5.66 0.19 -11.73
C LYS A 199 4.79 -0.37 -10.63
N ILE A 200 3.53 -0.62 -10.97
CA ILE A 200 2.62 -1.46 -10.22
C ILE A 200 2.56 -2.81 -10.93
N PHE A 201 2.82 -3.88 -10.18
CA PHE A 201 2.60 -5.25 -10.64
C PHE A 201 1.33 -5.78 -10.01
N TYR A 202 0.36 -6.14 -10.85
CA TYR A 202 -0.88 -6.78 -10.43
C TYR A 202 -0.84 -8.26 -10.76
N ILE A 203 -1.13 -9.07 -9.76
CA ILE A 203 -1.15 -10.52 -9.88
C ILE A 203 -2.51 -10.99 -9.35
N PRO A 204 -3.45 -11.36 -10.24
CA PRO A 204 -4.67 -12.04 -9.82
C PRO A 204 -4.32 -13.23 -8.93
N ASN A 205 -5.17 -13.53 -7.93
CA ASN A 205 -4.92 -14.55 -6.92
C ASN A 205 -4.28 -15.80 -7.54
N PRO A 206 -2.98 -16.04 -7.30
CA PRO A 206 -2.21 -17.05 -8.03
C PRO A 206 -2.39 -18.46 -7.44
N TYR A 207 -3.23 -18.59 -6.41
CA TYR A 207 -3.51 -19.88 -5.77
C TYR A 207 -4.72 -20.52 -6.42
N ILE A 208 -4.54 -21.76 -6.85
CA ILE A 208 -5.65 -22.64 -7.20
C ILE A 208 -6.25 -23.06 -5.87
N HIS A 209 -7.40 -22.48 -5.51
CA HIS A 209 -8.20 -23.04 -4.43
C HIS A 209 -8.62 -24.43 -4.92
N LYS A 210 -8.05 -25.50 -4.32
CA LYS A 210 -8.72 -26.80 -4.39
C LYS A 210 -10.01 -26.58 -3.62
N ASP A 211 -11.14 -26.63 -4.32
CA ASP A 211 -12.43 -26.67 -3.66
C ASP A 211 -12.40 -27.85 -2.70
N SER A 212 -12.37 -27.53 -1.41
CA SER A 212 -12.54 -28.46 -0.29
C SER A 212 -14.02 -28.78 -0.15
#